data_AF-A0A511SXQ4-F1
#
_entry.id   AF-A0A511SXQ4-F1
#
_cell.length_a   1.000
_cell.length_b   1.000
_cell.length_c   1.000
_cell.angle_alpha   90.00
_cell.angle_beta   90.00
_cell.angle_gamma   90.00
#
_symmetry.space_group_name_H-M   'P 1'
#
loop_
_entity.id
_entity.type
_entity.pdbx_description
1 polymer ?
#
loop_
_entity_poly.entity_id
_entity_poly.type
_entity_poly.pdbx_seq_one_letter_code
_entity_poly.pdbx_strand_id
1 'polypeptide(L)'
;MRVRLSRAHPVLLVGLLLLSTGPAWGQHVSEDEPAKRPAPELTPPPLVPVSPGDKDDDEGSSGQTQDTPPDDSGTQVAEEARPSRKAAVEDPVPRIAVEFVGGTAGGIAGGAVGLVVGYLLGAPTVGCDECNVVSLVGGLTGVVIGVPAGTWAGGRLMDGKGTILATVGGSLVGWGGALLGSLVLGADDDKAVSALLLFLPVIGATTGYELSHQSHSAVKPAAPTRTDTSVRLMPVAGMTEHGPRFGLIGRF
;
A
#
# COMPACT_ATOMS: atom_id res chain seq x y z
N MET A 1 24.21 -44.54 -0.61
CA MET A 1 25.11 -43.67 -1.39
C MET A 1 24.98 -42.26 -0.82
N ARG A 2 25.99 -41.73 -0.11
CA ARG A 2 25.93 -40.39 0.52
C ARG A 2 26.44 -39.36 -0.48
N VAL A 3 25.54 -38.61 -1.10
CA VAL A 3 25.89 -37.50 -1.98
C VAL A 3 26.37 -36.34 -1.09
N ARG A 4 27.67 -36.05 -1.10
CA ARG A 4 28.24 -34.85 -0.46
C ARG A 4 27.97 -33.67 -1.38
N LEU A 5 26.90 -32.90 -1.11
CA LEU A 5 26.72 -31.60 -1.78
C LEU A 5 27.88 -30.67 -1.39
N SER A 6 28.65 -30.26 -2.37
CA SER A 6 29.77 -29.33 -2.20
C SER A 6 29.25 -27.95 -1.80
N ARG A 7 29.66 -27.47 -0.61
CA ARG A 7 29.33 -26.16 0.00
C ARG A 7 29.71 -24.93 -0.83
N ALA A 8 30.26 -25.09 -2.04
CA ALA A 8 30.67 -23.99 -2.91
C ALA A 8 29.53 -23.38 -3.77
N HIS A 9 28.40 -24.09 -3.92
CA HIS A 9 27.29 -23.65 -4.78
C HIS A 9 26.46 -22.44 -4.29
N PRO A 10 26.26 -22.16 -2.97
CA PRO A 10 25.41 -21.04 -2.57
C PRO A 10 26.07 -19.68 -2.82
N VAL A 11 27.41 -19.59 -2.80
CA VAL A 11 28.12 -18.32 -3.02
C VAL A 11 28.03 -17.89 -4.48
N LEU A 12 28.06 -18.84 -5.41
CA LEU A 12 28.00 -18.54 -6.84
C LEU A 12 26.59 -18.11 -7.28
N LEU A 13 25.55 -18.67 -6.64
CA LEU A 13 24.16 -18.30 -6.90
C LEU A 13 23.80 -16.91 -6.34
N VAL A 14 24.33 -16.56 -5.16
CA VAL A 14 24.21 -15.20 -4.59
C VAL A 14 24.96 -14.17 -5.46
N GLY A 15 26.14 -14.52 -5.97
CA GLY A 15 26.88 -13.70 -6.92
C GLY A 15 26.12 -13.45 -8.22
N LEU A 16 25.47 -14.48 -8.77
CA LEU A 16 24.67 -14.36 -10.00
C LEU A 16 23.44 -13.46 -9.81
N LEU A 17 22.78 -13.53 -8.64
CA LEU A 17 21.65 -12.67 -8.30
C LEU A 17 22.07 -11.21 -8.13
N LEU A 18 23.22 -10.95 -7.48
CA LEU A 18 23.78 -9.59 -7.32
C LEU A 18 24.30 -8.98 -8.63
N LEU A 19 24.70 -9.79 -9.61
CA LEU A 19 25.11 -9.33 -10.94
C LEU A 19 23.91 -9.05 -11.87
N SER A 20 22.72 -9.58 -11.57
CA SER A 20 21.50 -9.34 -12.36
C SER A 20 20.78 -8.04 -12.01
N THR A 21 21.11 -7.41 -10.86
CA THR A 21 20.73 -6.02 -10.59
C THR A 21 21.67 -5.10 -11.35
N GLY A 22 21.45 -5.00 -12.67
CA GLY A 22 22.08 -4.00 -13.51
C GLY A 22 21.89 -2.62 -12.89
N PRO A 23 22.90 -1.73 -12.97
CA PRO A 23 22.80 -0.48 -12.28
C PRO A 23 21.82 0.39 -13.08
N ALA A 24 20.70 0.75 -12.45
CA ALA A 24 19.74 1.72 -12.97
C ALA A 24 20.40 3.11 -12.97
N TRP A 25 21.33 3.34 -13.91
CA TRP A 25 21.91 4.65 -14.13
C TRP A 25 20.86 5.52 -14.81
N GLY A 26 20.33 6.44 -14.02
CA GLY A 26 19.96 7.79 -14.43
C GLY A 26 18.94 7.90 -15.55
N GLN A 27 17.68 8.16 -15.19
CA GLN A 27 16.90 9.04 -16.04
C GLN A 27 17.65 10.36 -16.14
N HIS A 28 18.14 10.66 -17.34
CA HIS A 28 18.76 11.93 -17.67
C HIS A 28 17.67 13.00 -17.53
N VAL A 29 17.67 13.71 -16.39
CA VAL A 29 16.86 14.90 -16.21
C VAL A 29 17.45 15.95 -17.15
N SER A 30 16.69 16.37 -18.15
CA SER A 30 17.06 17.50 -19.02
C SER A 30 17.22 18.75 -18.17
N GLU A 31 18.45 19.13 -17.87
CA GLU A 31 18.83 20.45 -17.37
C GLU A 31 18.79 21.43 -18.53
N ASP A 32 17.59 21.83 -18.97
CA ASP A 32 17.42 23.00 -19.82
C ASP A 32 15.99 23.56 -19.66
N GLU A 33 15.67 24.01 -18.46
CA GLU A 33 14.64 25.03 -18.30
C GLU A 33 15.15 26.14 -17.37
N PRO A 34 15.51 27.32 -17.90
CA PRO A 34 15.99 28.42 -17.07
C PRO A 34 14.87 28.87 -16.12
N ALA A 35 15.18 28.82 -14.82
CA ALA A 35 14.32 29.25 -13.72
C ALA A 35 13.67 30.61 -14.01
N LYS A 36 12.39 30.55 -14.39
CA LYS A 36 11.55 31.75 -14.54
C LYS A 36 11.30 32.30 -13.14
N ARG A 37 11.89 33.47 -12.86
CA ARG A 37 11.70 34.25 -11.62
C ARG A 37 10.22 34.26 -11.21
N PRO A 38 9.88 34.02 -9.93
CA PRO A 38 8.56 34.32 -9.42
C PRO A 38 8.27 35.81 -9.62
N ALA A 39 7.10 36.12 -10.19
CA ALA A 39 6.63 37.49 -10.32
C ALA A 39 6.57 38.16 -8.93
N PRO A 40 7.11 39.38 -8.75
CA PRO A 40 6.78 40.19 -7.60
C PRO A 40 5.36 40.75 -7.77
N GLU A 41 4.69 40.99 -6.64
CA GLU A 41 3.40 41.69 -6.51
C GLU A 41 2.12 40.84 -6.62
N LEU A 42 1.83 40.11 -5.54
CA LEU A 42 0.46 39.90 -5.08
C LEU A 42 0.25 40.83 -3.88
N THR A 43 -0.11 42.08 -4.17
CA THR A 43 -0.63 43.03 -3.20
C THR A 43 -1.94 42.44 -2.64
N PRO A 44 -2.04 42.18 -1.32
CA PRO A 44 -3.28 41.66 -0.75
C PRO A 44 -4.39 42.72 -0.89
N PRO A 45 -5.64 42.30 -1.20
CA PRO A 45 -6.75 43.24 -1.34
C PRO A 45 -7.06 43.93 0.01
N PRO A 46 -7.48 45.20 -0.01
CA PRO A 46 -7.77 45.96 1.20
C PRO A 46 -8.96 45.37 1.96
N LEU A 47 -8.77 45.21 3.27
CA LEU A 47 -9.81 44.76 4.20
C LEU A 47 -10.85 45.87 4.37
N VAL A 48 -12.10 45.56 4.01
CA VAL A 48 -13.27 46.41 4.28
C VAL A 48 -13.64 46.26 5.76
N PRO A 49 -13.66 47.34 6.56
CA PRO A 49 -14.16 47.26 7.93
C PRO A 49 -15.67 47.04 7.92
N VAL A 50 -16.12 46.01 8.65
CA VAL A 50 -17.55 45.77 8.91
C VAL A 50 -17.93 46.63 10.13
N SER A 51 -18.84 47.58 9.94
CA SER A 51 -19.40 48.38 11.03
C SER A 51 -20.23 47.49 11.98
N PRO A 52 -20.08 47.62 13.30
CA PRO A 52 -21.00 47.02 14.27
C PRO A 52 -22.19 47.96 14.49
N GLY A 53 -23.32 47.61 13.88
CA GLY A 53 -24.68 48.09 14.15
C GLY A 53 -25.60 47.09 13.45
N ASP A 54 -26.57 46.46 14.08
CA ASP A 54 -27.57 47.05 14.96
C ASP A 54 -27.87 46.19 16.19
N LYS A 55 -28.03 46.89 17.32
CA LYS A 55 -28.80 46.42 18.46
C LYS A 55 -30.25 46.78 18.14
N ASP A 56 -31.10 45.77 17.98
CA ASP A 56 -32.54 45.97 18.13
C ASP A 56 -32.94 45.37 19.47
N ASP A 57 -33.27 46.30 20.37
CA ASP A 57 -33.92 46.09 21.64
C ASP A 57 -35.38 45.66 21.36
N ASP A 58 -35.79 44.47 21.79
CA ASP A 58 -37.20 44.08 21.85
C ASP A 58 -37.63 43.96 23.32
N GLU A 59 -38.21 45.05 23.83
CA GLU A 59 -38.92 45.12 25.09
C GLU A 59 -40.36 44.57 24.95
N GLY A 60 -40.75 43.71 25.88
CA GLY A 60 -42.09 43.80 26.48
C GLY A 60 -43.18 42.88 25.92
N SER A 61 -43.34 41.70 26.53
CA SER A 61 -44.67 41.12 26.74
C SER A 61 -44.73 40.43 28.10
N SER A 62 -45.42 41.08 29.03
CA SER A 62 -45.79 40.59 30.34
C SER A 62 -47.08 39.75 30.24
N GLY A 63 -47.11 38.59 30.90
CA GLY A 63 -48.37 37.84 31.09
C GLY A 63 -48.25 36.40 31.61
N GLN A 64 -48.33 36.27 32.94
CA GLN A 64 -48.90 35.16 33.73
C GLN A 64 -48.11 33.86 34.01
N THR A 65 -47.63 33.79 35.26
CA THR A 65 -47.93 32.80 36.33
C THR A 65 -47.97 31.31 35.98
N GLN A 66 -47.07 30.48 36.53
CA GLN A 66 -47.21 29.78 37.83
C GLN A 66 -46.19 28.62 37.98
N ASP A 67 -45.67 28.47 39.20
CA ASP A 67 -44.66 27.53 39.70
C ASP A 67 -44.88 26.04 39.39
N THR A 68 -43.81 25.24 39.17
CA THR A 68 -43.19 24.25 40.11
C THR A 68 -41.92 23.58 39.45
N PRO A 69 -41.06 22.77 40.12
CA PRO A 69 -39.59 22.97 40.25
C PRO A 69 -38.74 21.93 39.44
N PRO A 70 -37.39 21.91 39.55
CA PRO A 70 -36.50 21.40 38.52
C PRO A 70 -36.18 19.90 38.64
N ASP A 71 -36.01 19.22 37.50
CA ASP A 71 -35.08 18.09 37.43
C ASP A 71 -34.70 17.73 35.97
N ASP A 72 -33.42 17.39 35.83
CA ASP A 72 -32.75 16.64 34.76
C ASP A 72 -32.64 17.19 33.33
N SER A 73 -31.51 17.88 33.09
CA SER A 73 -30.36 17.29 32.37
C SER A 73 -30.69 16.24 31.29
N GLY A 74 -31.22 16.69 30.15
CA GLY A 74 -31.35 15.86 28.96
C GLY A 74 -31.04 16.66 27.70
N THR A 75 -29.76 16.85 27.38
CA THR A 75 -29.30 17.31 26.06
C THR A 75 -29.78 16.32 24.99
N GLN A 76 -30.98 16.52 24.46
CA GLN A 76 -31.45 15.80 23.28
C GLN A 76 -30.74 16.39 22.07
N VAL A 77 -29.57 15.83 21.77
CA VAL A 77 -28.88 16.04 20.49
C VAL A 77 -29.83 15.58 19.40
N ALA A 78 -30.25 16.52 18.54
CA ALA A 78 -31.09 16.25 17.39
C ALA A 78 -30.52 15.07 16.58
N GLU A 79 -31.36 14.05 16.36
CA GLU A 79 -31.04 12.83 15.59
C GLU A 79 -30.58 13.16 14.14
N GLU A 80 -30.92 14.36 13.64
CA GLU A 80 -30.52 14.90 12.34
C GLU A 80 -29.03 15.28 12.21
N ALA A 81 -28.26 15.26 13.31
CA ALA A 81 -26.81 15.48 13.29
C ALA A 81 -26.00 14.17 13.13
N ARG A 82 -26.65 13.01 12.96
CA ARG A 82 -25.92 11.78 12.63
C ARG A 82 -25.60 11.79 11.14
N PRO A 83 -24.31 11.76 10.73
CA PRO A 83 -23.98 11.56 9.33
C PRO A 83 -24.66 10.26 8.90
N SER A 84 -25.59 10.37 7.95
CA SER A 84 -26.18 9.23 7.24
C SER A 84 -25.06 8.52 6.51
N ARG A 85 -24.32 7.69 7.24
CA ARG A 85 -23.42 6.68 6.74
C ARG A 85 -24.35 5.68 6.08
N LYS A 86 -24.72 5.95 4.82
CA LYS A 86 -25.23 4.91 3.93
C LYS A 86 -24.25 3.78 4.09
N ALA A 87 -24.67 2.71 4.75
CA ALA A 87 -23.88 1.51 4.88
C ALA A 87 -23.52 1.13 3.45
N ALA A 88 -22.26 1.37 3.09
CA ALA A 88 -21.71 0.78 1.89
C ALA A 88 -21.97 -0.71 2.08
N VAL A 89 -22.82 -1.28 1.22
CA VAL A 89 -23.10 -2.70 1.20
C VAL A 89 -21.74 -3.38 1.19
N GLU A 90 -21.39 -3.98 2.32
CA GLU A 90 -20.08 -4.56 2.56
C GLU A 90 -20.00 -5.78 1.63
N ASP A 91 -19.16 -5.67 0.62
CA ASP A 91 -18.91 -6.74 -0.34
C ASP A 91 -18.48 -7.98 0.47
N PRO A 92 -19.19 -9.12 0.38
CA PRO A 92 -19.06 -10.22 1.33
C PRO A 92 -17.68 -10.89 1.33
N VAL A 93 -16.79 -10.54 0.40
CA VAL A 93 -15.39 -10.98 0.40
C VAL A 93 -14.49 -9.76 0.44
N PRO A 94 -13.64 -9.61 1.47
CA PRO A 94 -12.64 -8.56 1.46
C PRO A 94 -11.76 -8.77 0.24
N ARG A 95 -11.71 -7.79 -0.67
CA ARG A 95 -10.97 -7.84 -1.93
C ARG A 95 -9.52 -8.34 -1.77
N ILE A 96 -8.89 -8.03 -0.65
CA ILE A 96 -7.55 -8.50 -0.26
C ILE A 96 -7.46 -10.04 -0.25
N ALA A 97 -8.52 -10.75 0.13
CA ALA A 97 -8.57 -12.21 0.10
C ALA A 97 -8.51 -12.74 -1.34
N VAL A 98 -9.21 -12.11 -2.29
CA VAL A 98 -9.17 -12.50 -3.71
C VAL A 98 -7.79 -12.24 -4.30
N GLU A 99 -7.14 -11.14 -3.93
CA GLU A 99 -5.78 -10.81 -4.34
C GLU A 99 -4.74 -11.80 -3.78
N PHE A 100 -4.90 -12.20 -2.52
CA PHE A 100 -4.03 -13.18 -1.87
C PHE A 100 -4.20 -14.59 -2.47
N VAL A 101 -5.46 -15.02 -2.67
CA VAL A 101 -5.78 -16.30 -3.32
C VAL A 101 -5.29 -16.27 -4.76
N GLY A 102 -5.50 -15.18 -5.49
CA GLY A 102 -5.01 -14.97 -6.85
C GLY A 102 -3.50 -15.07 -6.93
N GLY A 103 -2.77 -14.42 -6.01
CA GLY A 103 -1.32 -14.51 -5.94
C GLY A 103 -0.81 -15.92 -5.66
N THR A 104 -1.45 -16.61 -4.71
CA THR A 104 -1.09 -17.99 -4.37
C THR A 104 -1.37 -18.95 -5.54
N ALA A 105 -2.56 -18.85 -6.16
CA ALA A 105 -2.96 -19.66 -7.30
C ALA A 105 -2.06 -19.38 -8.52
N GLY A 106 -1.76 -18.11 -8.78
CA GLY A 106 -0.83 -17.69 -9.83
C GLY A 106 0.58 -18.22 -9.60
N GLY A 107 1.08 -18.18 -8.36
CA GLY A 107 2.35 -18.77 -7.98
C GLY A 107 2.41 -20.27 -8.22
N ILE A 108 1.38 -21.02 -7.82
CA ILE A 108 1.27 -22.47 -8.04
C ILE A 108 1.23 -22.79 -9.53
N ALA A 109 0.34 -22.12 -10.28
CA ALA A 109 0.19 -22.37 -11.72
C ALA A 109 1.46 -21.98 -12.49
N GLY A 110 2.02 -20.80 -12.21
CA GLY A 110 3.27 -20.34 -12.80
C GLY A 110 4.43 -21.28 -12.48
N GLY A 111 4.55 -21.71 -11.22
CA GLY A 111 5.56 -22.67 -10.80
C GLY A 111 5.43 -24.02 -11.47
N ALA A 112 4.22 -24.57 -11.60
CA ALA A 112 3.97 -25.82 -12.30
C ALA A 112 4.35 -25.73 -13.79
N VAL A 113 3.94 -24.66 -14.48
CA VAL A 113 4.33 -24.41 -15.87
C VAL A 113 5.85 -24.28 -15.99
N GLY A 114 6.48 -23.54 -15.09
CA GLY A 114 7.93 -23.38 -15.03
C GLY A 114 8.68 -24.68 -14.82
N LEU A 115 8.21 -25.56 -13.93
CA LEU A 115 8.78 -26.89 -13.70
C LEU A 115 8.72 -27.74 -14.98
N VAL A 116 7.57 -27.78 -15.65
CA VAL A 116 7.38 -28.54 -16.89
C VAL A 116 8.26 -28.00 -18.01
N VAL A 117 8.28 -26.68 -18.22
CA VAL A 117 9.13 -26.04 -19.23
C VAL A 117 10.60 -26.30 -18.93
N GLY A 118 11.03 -26.12 -17.68
CA GLY A 118 12.41 -26.38 -17.27
C GLY A 118 12.80 -27.86 -17.44
N TYR A 119 11.89 -28.79 -17.19
CA TYR A 119 12.12 -30.22 -17.46
C TYR A 119 12.28 -30.50 -18.96
N LEU A 120 11.38 -29.99 -19.79
CA LEU A 120 11.42 -30.18 -21.25
C LEU A 120 12.67 -29.56 -21.88
N LEU A 121 13.18 -28.46 -21.32
CA LEU A 121 14.44 -27.85 -21.75
C LEU A 121 15.67 -28.57 -21.17
N GLY A 122 15.60 -29.05 -19.93
CA GLY A 122 16.71 -29.71 -19.24
C GLY A 122 17.00 -31.11 -19.76
N ALA A 123 15.96 -31.91 -20.01
CA ALA A 123 16.10 -33.30 -20.46
C ALA A 123 16.98 -33.46 -21.73
N PRO A 124 16.82 -32.66 -22.80
CA PRO A 124 17.67 -32.77 -23.98
C PRO A 124 19.02 -32.05 -23.86
N THR A 125 19.19 -31.12 -22.92
CA THR A 125 20.40 -30.26 -22.85
C THR A 125 21.44 -30.77 -21.87
N VAL A 126 21.02 -31.18 -20.68
CA VAL A 126 21.92 -31.60 -19.60
C VAL A 126 21.77 -33.08 -19.24
N GLY A 127 20.74 -33.76 -19.75
CA GLY A 127 20.46 -35.16 -19.43
C GLY A 127 19.51 -35.32 -18.23
N CYS A 128 19.10 -36.57 -17.96
CA CYS A 128 18.09 -36.88 -16.94
C CYS A 128 18.59 -36.72 -15.49
N ASP A 129 19.89 -36.77 -15.24
CA ASP A 129 20.45 -36.65 -13.89
C ASP A 129 20.44 -35.19 -13.41
N GLU A 130 20.63 -34.23 -14.32
CA GLU A 130 20.70 -32.80 -14.03
C GLU A 130 19.43 -32.01 -14.43
N CYS A 131 18.50 -32.62 -15.18
CA CYS A 131 17.26 -31.92 -15.59
C CYS A 131 16.40 -31.46 -14.41
N ASN A 132 16.55 -32.08 -13.23
CA ASN A 132 15.88 -31.64 -12.01
C ASN A 132 16.29 -30.23 -11.57
N VAL A 133 17.56 -29.86 -11.76
CA VAL A 133 18.04 -28.51 -11.42
C VAL A 133 17.42 -27.48 -12.37
N VAL A 134 17.42 -27.78 -13.67
CA VAL A 134 16.83 -26.89 -14.69
C VAL A 134 15.32 -26.78 -14.49
N SER A 135 14.64 -27.88 -14.19
CA SER A 135 13.22 -27.90 -13.82
C SER A 135 12.96 -27.04 -12.59
N LEU A 136 13.72 -27.22 -11.50
CA LEU A 136 13.56 -26.45 -10.27
C LEU A 136 13.76 -24.95 -10.49
N VAL A 137 14.80 -24.56 -11.25
CA VAL A 137 15.03 -23.15 -11.62
C VAL A 137 13.84 -22.62 -12.42
N GLY A 138 13.37 -23.37 -13.43
CA GLY A 138 12.18 -23.02 -14.18
C GLY A 138 10.95 -22.85 -13.29
N GLY A 139 10.74 -23.75 -12.34
CA GLY A 139 9.68 -23.67 -11.34
C GLY A 139 9.76 -22.41 -10.50
N LEU A 140 10.93 -22.10 -9.92
CA LEU A 140 11.14 -20.89 -9.13
C LEU A 140 10.91 -19.62 -9.96
N THR A 141 11.40 -19.57 -11.20
CA THR A 141 11.12 -18.46 -12.13
C THR A 141 9.61 -18.33 -12.39
N GLY A 142 8.93 -19.46 -12.56
CA GLY A 142 7.49 -19.53 -12.71
C GLY A 142 6.72 -18.97 -11.52
N VAL A 143 7.15 -19.26 -10.29
CA VAL A 143 6.55 -18.68 -9.07
C VAL A 143 6.80 -17.17 -8.99
N VAL A 144 8.04 -16.73 -9.27
CA VAL A 144 8.42 -15.30 -9.24
C VAL A 144 7.56 -14.46 -10.18
N ILE A 145 7.19 -14.99 -11.35
CA ILE A 145 6.30 -14.32 -12.31
C ILE A 145 4.83 -14.54 -11.94
N GLY A 146 4.48 -15.75 -11.54
CA GLY A 146 3.11 -16.19 -11.31
C GLY A 146 2.45 -15.49 -10.12
N VAL A 147 3.18 -15.26 -9.03
CA VAL A 147 2.64 -14.57 -7.84
C VAL A 147 2.15 -13.15 -8.18
N PRO A 148 3.00 -12.23 -8.69
CA PRO A 148 2.53 -10.88 -8.99
C PRO A 148 1.49 -10.84 -10.10
N ALA A 149 1.58 -11.71 -11.12
CA ALA A 149 0.56 -11.81 -12.16
C ALA A 149 -0.80 -12.25 -11.61
N GLY A 150 -0.82 -13.27 -10.73
CA GLY A 150 -2.01 -13.78 -10.09
C GLY A 150 -2.64 -12.78 -9.13
N THR A 151 -1.83 -12.09 -8.32
CA THR A 151 -2.32 -11.03 -7.42
C THR A 151 -2.93 -9.88 -8.20
N TRP A 152 -2.25 -9.42 -9.25
CA TRP A 152 -2.74 -8.34 -10.10
C TRP A 152 -4.05 -8.73 -10.82
N ALA A 153 -4.13 -9.95 -11.36
CA ALA A 153 -5.34 -10.45 -11.99
C ALA A 153 -6.51 -10.58 -10.99
N GLY A 154 -6.25 -11.10 -9.80
CA GLY A 154 -7.25 -11.20 -8.72
C GLY A 154 -7.76 -9.82 -8.28
N GLY A 155 -6.86 -8.86 -8.15
CA GLY A 155 -7.22 -7.48 -7.83
C GLY A 155 -8.00 -6.78 -8.93
N ARG A 156 -7.70 -7.07 -10.21
CA ARG A 156 -8.46 -6.56 -11.36
C ARG A 156 -9.85 -7.14 -11.47
N LEU A 157 -10.05 -8.39 -11.05
CA LEU A 157 -11.36 -9.03 -11.01
C LEU A 157 -12.33 -8.34 -10.04
N MET A 158 -11.81 -7.66 -9.02
CA MET A 158 -12.55 -6.91 -8.00
C MET A 158 -12.51 -5.39 -8.25
N ASP A 159 -12.45 -4.97 -9.52
CA ASP A 159 -12.40 -3.56 -9.95
C ASP A 159 -11.22 -2.74 -9.36
N GLY A 160 -10.18 -3.43 -8.90
CA GLY A 160 -8.96 -2.80 -8.41
C GLY A 160 -8.20 -2.07 -9.50
N LYS A 161 -7.58 -0.96 -9.11
CA LYS A 161 -6.80 -0.09 -10.00
C LYS A 161 -5.30 -0.11 -9.70
N GLY A 162 -4.83 -1.12 -8.97
CA GLY A 162 -3.40 -1.26 -8.69
C GLY A 162 -2.60 -1.55 -9.97
N THR A 163 -1.32 -1.22 -9.92
CA THR A 163 -0.38 -1.38 -11.04
C THR A 163 0.42 -2.67 -10.89
N ILE A 164 0.64 -3.38 -12.00
CA ILE A 164 1.46 -4.61 -12.00
C ILE A 164 2.90 -4.35 -11.53
N LEU A 165 3.45 -3.16 -11.83
CA LEU A 165 4.83 -2.83 -11.46
C LEU A 165 4.98 -2.70 -9.93
N ALA A 166 4.01 -2.09 -9.26
CA ALA A 166 4.00 -2.03 -7.79
C ALA A 166 3.80 -3.41 -7.18
N THR A 167 2.97 -4.27 -7.78
CA THR A 167 2.80 -5.68 -7.36
C THR A 167 4.10 -6.47 -7.49
N VAL A 168 4.82 -6.32 -8.61
CA VAL A 168 6.14 -6.94 -8.81
C VAL A 168 7.14 -6.41 -7.79
N GLY A 169 7.23 -5.08 -7.61
CA GLY A 169 8.12 -4.47 -6.62
C GLY A 169 7.86 -4.97 -5.21
N GLY A 170 6.59 -5.01 -4.80
CA GLY A 170 6.18 -5.58 -3.51
C GLY A 170 6.52 -7.07 -3.39
N SER A 171 6.30 -7.87 -4.44
CA SER A 171 6.65 -9.29 -4.44
C SER A 171 8.15 -9.53 -4.29
N LEU A 172 8.99 -8.74 -4.97
CA LEU A 172 10.44 -8.80 -4.84
C LEU A 172 10.92 -8.48 -3.42
N VAL A 173 10.31 -7.47 -2.77
CA VAL A 173 10.56 -7.18 -1.35
C VAL A 173 10.16 -8.36 -0.48
N GLY A 174 9.01 -9.00 -0.76
CA GLY A 174 8.58 -10.21 -0.07
C GLY A 174 9.54 -11.39 -0.24
N TRP A 175 10.08 -11.61 -1.44
CA TRP A 175 11.13 -12.60 -1.69
C TRP A 175 12.43 -12.29 -0.94
N GLY A 176 12.86 -11.03 -0.93
CA GLY A 176 14.01 -10.58 -0.15
C GLY A 176 13.81 -10.84 1.35
N GLY A 177 12.61 -10.56 1.87
CA GLY A 177 12.23 -10.85 3.24
C GLY A 177 12.19 -12.35 3.55
N ALA A 178 11.68 -13.17 2.63
CA ALA A 178 11.66 -14.63 2.78
C ALA A 178 13.09 -15.19 2.83
N LEU A 179 13.97 -14.78 1.92
CA LEU A 179 15.37 -15.20 1.88
C LEU A 179 16.14 -14.76 3.13
N LEU A 180 15.97 -13.50 3.55
CA LEU A 180 16.59 -12.99 4.77
C LEU A 180 16.07 -13.73 6.00
N GLY A 181 14.77 -13.98 6.08
CA GLY A 181 14.15 -14.78 7.12
C GLY A 181 14.74 -16.18 7.19
N SER A 182 14.83 -16.88 6.05
CA SER A 182 15.44 -18.21 5.98
C SER A 182 16.90 -18.24 6.41
N LEU A 183 17.67 -17.19 6.11
CA LEU A 183 19.08 -17.08 6.55
C LEU A 183 19.20 -16.87 8.06
N VAL A 184 18.31 -16.08 8.66
CA VAL A 184 18.33 -15.76 10.09
C VAL A 184 17.82 -16.94 10.94
N LEU A 185 16.75 -17.60 10.50
CA LEU A 185 16.16 -18.73 11.20
C LEU A 185 16.94 -20.03 10.97
N GLY A 186 17.66 -20.13 9.85
CA GLY A 186 18.35 -21.36 9.46
C GLY A 186 17.40 -22.34 8.78
N ALA A 187 17.90 -23.04 7.76
CA ALA A 187 17.09 -23.92 6.90
C ALA A 187 16.60 -25.21 7.59
N ASP A 188 17.14 -25.54 8.77
CA ASP A 188 16.80 -26.74 9.56
C ASP A 188 15.77 -26.46 10.68
N ASP A 189 15.31 -25.21 10.79
CA ASP A 189 14.37 -24.79 11.82
C ASP A 189 12.92 -25.21 11.48
N ASP A 190 11.96 -24.86 12.34
CA ASP A 190 10.54 -25.26 12.24
C ASP A 190 9.97 -25.13 10.80
N LYS A 191 9.50 -26.25 10.25
CA LYS A 191 8.88 -26.35 8.92
C LYS A 191 7.67 -25.42 8.78
N ALA A 192 6.96 -25.14 9.87
CA ALA A 192 5.84 -24.22 9.88
C ALA A 192 6.30 -22.78 9.59
N VAL A 193 7.42 -22.35 10.19
CA VAL A 193 7.99 -21.02 9.95
C VAL A 193 8.51 -20.91 8.52
N SER A 194 9.21 -21.94 8.04
CA SER A 194 9.67 -22.00 6.64
C SER A 194 8.52 -21.92 5.64
N ALA A 195 7.41 -22.62 5.92
CA ALA A 195 6.21 -22.53 5.09
C ALA A 195 5.57 -21.14 5.12
N LEU A 196 5.56 -20.48 6.30
CA LEU A 196 5.06 -19.11 6.42
C LEU A 196 5.89 -18.12 5.59
N LEU A 197 7.21 -18.30 5.54
CA LEU A 197 8.11 -17.47 4.74
C LEU A 197 7.79 -17.53 3.24
N LEU A 198 7.24 -18.63 2.73
CA LEU A 198 6.83 -18.75 1.33
C LEU A 198 5.62 -17.89 0.96
N PHE A 199 4.87 -17.38 1.95
CA PHE A 199 3.77 -16.45 1.71
C PHE A 199 4.20 -14.99 1.69
N LEU A 200 5.40 -14.64 2.17
CA LEU A 200 5.90 -13.26 2.15
C LEU A 200 5.88 -12.63 0.74
N PRO A 201 6.26 -13.33 -0.36
CA PRO A 201 6.11 -12.80 -1.71
C PRO A 201 4.68 -12.43 -2.08
N VAL A 202 3.68 -13.21 -1.63
CA VAL A 202 2.26 -12.92 -1.86
C VAL A 202 1.83 -11.70 -1.06
N ILE A 203 2.19 -11.63 0.23
CA ILE A 203 1.89 -10.49 1.11
C ILE A 203 2.54 -9.19 0.57
N GLY A 204 3.78 -9.29 0.08
CA GLY A 204 4.46 -8.18 -0.56
C GLY A 204 3.75 -7.73 -1.84
N ALA A 205 3.35 -8.69 -2.70
CA ALA A 205 2.60 -8.41 -3.92
C ALA A 205 1.27 -7.70 -3.65
N THR A 206 0.48 -8.20 -2.69
CA THR A 206 -0.81 -7.60 -2.31
C THR A 206 -0.63 -6.21 -1.75
N THR A 207 0.38 -6.02 -0.88
CA THR A 207 0.69 -4.70 -0.30
C THR A 207 1.09 -3.69 -1.39
N GLY A 208 1.94 -4.10 -2.34
CA GLY A 208 2.34 -3.26 -3.47
C GLY A 208 1.16 -2.90 -4.38
N TYR A 209 0.28 -3.86 -4.65
CA TYR A 209 -0.95 -3.61 -5.42
C TYR A 209 -1.84 -2.58 -4.73
N GLU A 210 -2.13 -2.75 -3.43
CA GLU A 210 -2.99 -1.86 -2.65
C GLU A 210 -2.43 -0.45 -2.48
N LEU A 211 -1.12 -0.32 -2.22
CA LEU A 211 -0.47 1.00 -2.16
C LEU A 211 -0.61 1.77 -3.48
N SER A 212 -0.48 1.07 -4.61
CA SER A 212 -0.70 1.68 -5.93
C SER A 212 -2.18 1.90 -6.27
N HIS A 213 -3.09 1.16 -5.64
CA HIS A 213 -4.52 1.38 -5.83
C HIS A 213 -4.98 2.69 -5.18
N GLN A 214 -4.43 3.02 -4.01
CA GLN A 214 -4.77 4.25 -3.29
C GLN A 214 -4.34 5.52 -4.04
N SER A 215 -3.22 5.50 -4.76
CA SER A 215 -2.78 6.65 -5.57
C SER A 215 -3.72 6.95 -6.76
N HIS A 216 -4.48 5.95 -7.22
CA HIS A 216 -5.49 6.10 -8.27
C HIS A 216 -6.89 6.38 -7.74
N SER A 217 -7.11 6.27 -6.43
CA SER A 217 -8.34 6.74 -5.81
C SER A 217 -8.25 8.25 -5.69
N ALA A 218 -8.85 8.96 -6.64
CA ALA A 218 -8.93 10.41 -6.61
C ALA A 218 -9.38 10.82 -5.20
N VAL A 219 -8.55 11.59 -4.51
CA VAL A 219 -8.92 12.25 -3.26
C VAL A 219 -10.15 13.06 -3.60
N LYS A 220 -11.33 12.52 -3.30
CA LYS A 220 -12.59 13.21 -3.53
C LYS A 220 -12.45 14.48 -2.72
N PRO A 221 -12.38 15.68 -3.34
CA PRO A 221 -12.26 16.91 -2.58
C PRO A 221 -13.41 16.88 -1.60
N ALA A 222 -13.11 16.96 -0.30
CA ALA A 222 -14.14 17.08 0.71
C ALA A 222 -15.08 18.19 0.21
N ALA A 223 -16.36 17.86 0.04
CA ALA A 223 -17.34 18.84 -0.41
C ALA A 223 -17.11 20.11 0.40
N PRO A 224 -17.07 21.31 -0.22
CA PRO A 224 -16.72 22.53 0.48
C PRO A 224 -17.67 22.69 1.66
N THR A 225 -17.19 22.31 2.84
CA THR A 225 -17.91 22.52 4.09
C THR A 225 -17.94 24.01 4.25
N ARG A 226 -19.16 24.55 4.13
CA ARG A 226 -19.56 25.90 4.51
C ARG A 226 -18.72 26.33 5.70
N THR A 227 -18.09 27.49 5.59
CA THR A 227 -17.16 28.13 6.53
C THR A 227 -17.54 27.92 8.00
N ASP A 228 -17.19 26.76 8.54
CA ASP A 228 -17.03 26.55 9.96
C ASP A 228 -15.54 26.63 10.23
N THR A 229 -15.22 27.24 11.36
CA THR A 229 -13.90 27.38 11.97
C THR A 229 -13.35 25.98 12.31
N SER A 230 -13.08 25.17 11.29
CA SER A 230 -12.69 23.78 11.47
C SER A 230 -11.18 23.70 11.61
N VAL A 231 -10.72 23.27 12.78
CA VAL A 231 -9.32 22.92 13.01
C VAL A 231 -8.93 21.82 12.03
N ARG A 232 -8.03 22.13 11.09
CA ARG A 232 -7.50 21.17 10.13
C ARG A 232 -6.09 20.78 10.55
N LEU A 233 -5.92 19.54 11.02
CA LEU A 233 -4.62 18.93 11.30
C LEU A 233 -4.21 18.04 10.13
N MET A 234 -2.98 18.18 9.64
CA MET A 234 -2.36 17.30 8.65
C MET A 234 -1.16 16.59 9.29
N PRO A 235 -1.07 15.26 9.24
CA PRO A 235 0.11 14.54 9.66
C PRO A 235 1.28 14.86 8.73
N VAL A 236 2.44 15.12 9.32
CA VAL A 236 3.69 15.36 8.60
C VAL A 236 4.73 14.37 9.12
N ALA A 237 5.35 13.64 8.20
CA ALA A 237 6.52 12.81 8.48
C ALA A 237 7.72 13.45 7.78
N GLY A 238 8.85 13.50 8.46
CA GLY A 238 10.09 14.07 7.93
C GLY A 238 11.33 13.36 8.47
N MET A 239 12.45 13.54 7.78
CA MET A 239 13.76 13.03 8.20
C MET A 239 14.61 14.21 8.66
N THR A 240 15.18 14.13 9.86
CA THR A 240 16.13 15.11 10.38
C THR A 240 17.49 14.47 10.57
N GLU A 241 18.53 15.27 10.81
CA GLU A 241 19.87 14.76 11.19
C GLU A 241 19.83 13.89 12.47
N HIS A 242 18.76 14.02 13.27
CA HIS A 242 18.54 13.26 14.49
C HIS A 242 17.58 12.07 14.30
N GLY A 243 17.24 11.72 13.05
CA GLY A 243 16.36 10.61 12.69
C GLY A 243 14.95 11.01 12.24
N PRO A 244 14.06 10.02 12.03
CA PRO A 244 12.70 10.23 11.55
C PRO A 244 11.84 10.94 12.61
N ARG A 245 11.00 11.87 12.18
CA ARG A 245 10.06 12.60 13.04
C ARG A 245 8.66 12.58 12.45
N PHE A 246 7.68 12.43 13.34
CA PHE A 246 6.26 12.55 13.03
C PHE A 246 5.69 13.74 13.80
N GLY A 247 4.89 14.55 13.13
CA GLY A 247 4.24 15.72 13.69
C GLY A 247 2.88 15.99 13.06
N LEU A 248 2.20 17.00 13.57
CA LEU A 248 0.93 17.48 13.03
C LEU A 248 1.09 18.97 12.72
N ILE A 249 0.76 19.38 11.50
CA ILE A 249 0.64 20.79 11.14
C ILE A 249 -0.83 21.16 11.07
N GLY A 250 -1.21 22.24 11.74
CA GLY A 250 -2.60 22.63 11.91
C GLY A 250 -2.92 24.02 11.38
N ARG A 251 -4.14 24.22 10.90
CA ARG A 251 -4.78 25.55 10.85
C ARG A 251 -5.94 25.54 11.84
N PHE A 252 -5.92 26.51 12.76
CA PHE A 252 -6.94 26.73 13.78
C PHE A 252 -7.73 27.99 13.45
#